data_AF-A0AA92FFG9-F1
#
_entry.id   AF-A0AA92FFG9-F1
#
_cell.length_a   1.000
_cell.length_b   1.000
_cell.length_c   1.000
_cell.angle_alpha   90.00
_cell.angle_beta   90.00
_cell.angle_gamma   90.00
#
_symmetry.space_group_name_H-M   'P 1'
#
loop_
_entity.id
_entity.type
_entity.pdbx_description
1 polymer ?
#
loop_
_entity_poly.entity_id
_entity_poly.type
_entity_poly.pdbx_seq_one_letter_code
_entity_poly.pdbx_strand_id
1 'polypeptide(L)'
;MGKVSEHYRQQQETAQAEILEIDYKTGEIILSADAKDTELIKTTKVKAFNLLARTDFVQINGVWEAKRDALIKILSSLPLSYSWHIKEAEMTTAYSKILGVLTITTGSLSRQAESFGICELSELKGNGGMHFMNARAETRALKRAIETLFGSVINYFVVTYMDKAA
;
A
#
# COMPACT_ATOMS: atom_id res chain seq x y z
N MET A 1 22.35 -16.00 15.10
CA MET A 1 21.14 -16.63 14.53
C MET A 1 19.92 -16.62 15.47
N GLY A 2 20.03 -16.26 16.77
CA GLY A 2 18.87 -16.27 17.70
C GLY A 2 17.83 -15.16 17.53
N LYS A 3 18.27 -13.89 17.36
CA LYS A 3 17.38 -12.71 17.32
C LYS A 3 16.37 -12.68 16.16
N VAL A 4 16.74 -13.25 15.01
CA VAL A 4 15.86 -13.33 13.84
C VAL A 4 14.73 -14.33 14.09
N SER A 5 15.01 -15.46 14.75
CA SER A 5 14.00 -16.47 15.07
C SER A 5 13.01 -16.01 16.15
N GLU A 6 13.46 -15.17 17.10
CA GLU A 6 12.60 -14.58 18.12
C GLU A 6 11.64 -13.54 17.52
N HIS A 7 12.11 -12.72 16.57
CA HIS A 7 11.27 -11.78 15.85
C HIS A 7 10.19 -12.51 15.02
N TYR A 8 10.54 -13.59 14.33
CA TYR A 8 9.56 -14.40 13.60
C TYR A 8 8.57 -15.12 14.52
N ARG A 9 9.00 -15.61 15.69
CA ARG A 9 8.08 -16.19 16.69
C ARG A 9 7.15 -15.13 17.28
N GLN A 10 7.65 -13.95 17.62
CA GLN A 10 6.82 -12.84 18.08
C GLN A 10 5.82 -12.40 17.00
N GLN A 11 6.23 -12.31 15.73
CA GLN A 11 5.31 -12.02 14.62
C GLN A 11 4.26 -13.12 14.45
N GLN A 12 4.62 -14.40 14.60
CA GLN A 12 3.68 -15.52 14.55
C GLN A 12 2.70 -15.51 15.73
N GLU A 13 3.16 -15.25 16.95
CA GLU A 13 2.31 -15.17 18.14
C GLU A 13 1.36 -13.96 18.09
N THR A 14 1.82 -12.82 17.54
CA THR A 14 0.97 -11.64 17.30
C THR A 14 -0.03 -11.90 16.16
N ALA A 15 0.37 -12.59 15.10
CA ALA A 15 -0.50 -12.99 14.00
C ALA A 15 -1.51 -14.08 14.39
N GLN A 16 -1.20 -14.92 15.38
CA GLN A 16 -2.09 -15.97 15.88
C GLN A 16 -3.19 -15.41 16.80
N ALA A 17 -2.98 -14.22 17.37
CA ALA A 17 -4.03 -13.44 18.05
C ALA A 17 -4.94 -12.66 17.07
N GLU A 18 -4.51 -12.44 15.83
CA GLU A 18 -5.35 -11.97 14.73
C GLU A 18 -5.98 -13.16 14.02
N ILE A 19 -7.20 -13.57 14.40
CA ILE A 19 -7.92 -14.58 13.61
C ILE A 19 -8.19 -13.95 12.23
N LEU A 20 -7.46 -14.45 11.23
CA LEU A 20 -7.51 -14.04 9.82
C LEU A 20 -8.48 -14.96 9.08
N GLU A 21 -9.76 -14.61 9.03
CA GLU A 21 -10.66 -15.26 8.06
C GLU A 21 -10.49 -14.58 6.70
N ILE A 22 -10.37 -15.36 5.63
CA ILE A 22 -10.33 -14.82 4.26
C ILE A 22 -11.68 -15.06 3.62
N ASP A 23 -12.38 -13.99 3.23
CA ASP A 23 -13.53 -14.10 2.34
C ASP A 23 -13.03 -14.42 0.93
N TYR A 24 -13.18 -15.67 0.53
CA TYR A 24 -12.74 -16.16 -0.79
C TYR A 24 -13.48 -15.54 -1.98
N LYS A 25 -14.63 -14.88 -1.78
CA LYS A 25 -15.37 -14.19 -2.85
C LYS A 25 -14.81 -12.79 -3.10
N THR A 26 -14.39 -12.09 -2.04
CA THR A 26 -13.92 -10.72 -2.11
C THR A 26 -12.40 -10.59 -2.00
N GLY A 27 -11.72 -11.64 -1.55
CA GLY A 27 -10.32 -11.62 -1.13
C GLY A 27 -10.10 -10.84 0.16
N GLU A 28 -11.17 -10.50 0.89
CA GLU A 28 -11.07 -9.69 2.10
C GLU A 28 -10.47 -10.50 3.25
N ILE A 29 -9.43 -9.95 3.88
CA ILE A 29 -8.93 -10.43 5.16
C ILE A 29 -9.80 -9.81 6.27
N ILE A 30 -10.60 -10.65 6.91
CA ILE A 30 -11.44 -10.34 8.06
C ILE A 30 -10.56 -10.45 9.30
N LEU A 31 -10.42 -9.32 9.99
CA LEU A 31 -9.59 -9.19 11.19
C LEU A 31 -10.46 -9.47 12.42
N SER A 32 -9.91 -10.17 13.41
CA SER A 32 -10.48 -10.22 14.75
C SER A 32 -10.31 -8.85 15.43
N ALA A 33 -11.25 -7.95 15.19
CA ALA A 33 -11.40 -6.68 15.87
C ALA A 33 -12.66 -6.70 16.73
N ASP A 34 -12.73 -5.82 17.73
CA ASP A 34 -14.00 -5.62 18.44
C ASP A 34 -15.08 -5.04 17.50
N ALA A 35 -16.33 -5.03 17.94
CA ALA A 35 -17.45 -4.60 17.10
C ALA A 35 -17.31 -3.14 16.63
N LYS A 36 -16.72 -2.27 17.45
CA LYS A 36 -16.54 -0.84 17.15
C LYS A 36 -15.46 -0.65 16.09
N ASP A 37 -14.33 -1.33 16.25
CA ASP A 37 -13.20 -1.29 15.32
C ASP A 37 -13.56 -1.99 13.99
N THR A 38 -14.37 -3.06 14.03
CA THR A 38 -14.92 -3.70 12.83
C THR A 38 -15.78 -2.73 12.01
N GLU A 39 -16.67 -1.99 12.68
CA GLU A 39 -17.53 -0.99 12.02
C GLU A 39 -16.71 0.17 11.44
N LEU A 40 -15.67 0.60 12.17
CA LEU A 40 -14.74 1.63 11.72
C LEU A 40 -13.95 1.18 10.48
N ILE A 41 -13.47 -0.06 10.44
CA ILE A 41 -12.80 -0.65 9.27
C ILE A 41 -13.76 -0.66 8.07
N LYS A 42 -14.96 -1.21 8.23
CA LYS A 42 -15.97 -1.28 7.16
C LYS A 42 -16.30 0.10 6.61
N THR A 43 -16.57 1.06 7.51
CA THR A 43 -16.85 2.45 7.13
C THR A 43 -15.68 3.08 6.39
N THR A 44 -14.45 2.84 6.84
CA THR A 44 -13.24 3.37 6.20
C THR A 44 -13.05 2.78 4.81
N LYS A 45 -13.27 1.48 4.64
CA LYS A 45 -13.23 0.80 3.33
C LYS A 45 -14.29 1.34 2.37
N VAL A 46 -15.52 1.55 2.85
CA VAL A 46 -16.60 2.15 2.05
C VAL A 46 -16.25 3.57 1.62
N LYS A 47 -15.71 4.40 2.53
CA LYS A 47 -15.25 5.75 2.19
C LYS A 47 -14.11 5.70 1.16
N ALA A 48 -13.15 4.80 1.34
CA ALA A 48 -12.03 4.62 0.41
C ALA A 48 -12.53 4.24 -0.99
N PHE A 49 -13.49 3.30 -1.05
CA PHE A 49 -14.12 2.87 -2.29
C PHE A 49 -14.83 4.03 -3.00
N ASN A 50 -15.62 4.82 -2.28
CA ASN A 50 -16.35 5.96 -2.83
C ASN A 50 -15.45 7.11 -3.30
N LEU A 51 -14.17 7.13 -2.90
CA LEU A 51 -13.18 8.08 -3.41
C LEU A 51 -12.62 7.65 -4.76
N LEU A 52 -12.69 6.38 -5.15
CA LEU A 52 -12.09 5.90 -6.39
C LEU A 52 -12.98 6.18 -7.61
N ALA A 53 -12.35 6.59 -8.70
CA ALA A 53 -12.99 6.77 -10.00
C ALA A 53 -12.22 6.03 -11.11
N ARG A 54 -12.84 5.74 -12.25
CA ARG A 54 -12.12 5.08 -13.37
C ARG A 54 -10.89 5.85 -13.84
N THR A 55 -10.93 7.17 -13.77
CA THR A 55 -9.82 8.07 -14.13
C THR A 55 -8.61 7.96 -13.22
N ASP A 56 -8.77 7.36 -12.05
CA ASP A 56 -7.72 7.12 -11.06
C ASP A 56 -6.80 5.95 -11.43
N PHE A 57 -7.14 5.20 -12.48
CA PHE A 57 -6.42 4.04 -12.95
C PHE A 57 -5.90 4.23 -14.36
N VAL A 58 -4.88 3.45 -14.72
CA VAL A 58 -4.33 3.36 -16.08
C VAL A 58 -4.05 1.91 -16.39
N GLN A 59 -4.35 1.48 -17.61
CA GLN A 59 -4.01 0.13 -18.06
C GLN A 59 -2.60 0.14 -18.64
N ILE A 60 -1.74 -0.72 -18.11
CA ILE A 60 -0.35 -0.90 -18.55
C ILE A 60 -0.14 -2.39 -18.77
N ASN A 61 0.19 -2.81 -19.99
CA ASN A 61 0.44 -4.21 -20.35
C ASN A 61 -0.68 -5.18 -19.91
N GLY A 62 -1.94 -4.77 -20.07
CA GLY A 62 -3.10 -5.58 -19.70
C GLY A 62 -3.44 -5.57 -18.20
N VAL A 63 -2.67 -4.88 -17.36
CA VAL A 63 -2.90 -4.76 -15.91
C VAL A 63 -3.38 -3.35 -15.58
N TRP A 64 -4.44 -3.24 -14.77
CA TRP A 64 -4.86 -1.95 -14.22
C TRP A 64 -3.97 -1.54 -13.05
N GLU A 65 -3.34 -0.38 -13.18
CA GLU A 65 -2.54 0.22 -12.13
C GLU A 65 -3.21 1.48 -11.58
N ALA A 66 -3.26 1.61 -10.25
CA ALA A 66 -3.66 2.84 -9.60
C ALA A 66 -2.62 3.95 -9.85
N LYS A 67 -3.08 5.14 -10.21
CA LYS A 67 -2.21 6.32 -10.32
C LYS A 67 -1.81 6.78 -8.92
N ARG A 68 -0.63 7.38 -8.80
CA ARG A 68 -0.15 7.96 -7.53
C ARG A 68 -1.19 8.89 -6.90
N ASP A 69 -1.78 9.77 -7.69
CA ASP A 69 -2.70 10.80 -7.18
C ASP A 69 -3.96 10.18 -6.57
N ALA A 70 -4.42 9.04 -7.08
CA ALA A 70 -5.51 8.25 -6.51
C ALA A 70 -5.17 7.68 -5.13
N LEU A 71 -3.95 7.18 -4.98
CA LEU A 71 -3.49 6.59 -3.74
C LEU A 71 -3.26 7.67 -2.66
N ILE A 72 -2.75 8.83 -3.06
CA ILE A 72 -2.64 10.00 -2.17
C ILE A 72 -4.02 10.55 -1.80
N LYS A 73 -5.00 10.52 -2.71
CA LYS A 73 -6.39 10.90 -2.43
C LYS A 73 -6.99 10.05 -1.30
N ILE A 74 -6.72 8.74 -1.27
CA ILE A 74 -7.14 7.86 -0.16
C ILE A 74 -6.52 8.35 1.16
N LEU A 75 -5.20 8.55 1.21
CA LEU A 75 -4.51 8.97 2.44
C LEU A 75 -4.95 10.35 2.94
N SER A 76 -5.23 11.28 2.03
CA SER A 76 -5.56 12.67 2.36
C SER A 76 -7.05 12.91 2.67
N SER A 77 -7.94 12.02 2.24
CA SER A 77 -9.40 12.21 2.39
C SER A 77 -10.03 11.35 3.48
N LEU A 78 -9.37 10.26 3.89
CA LEU A 78 -9.86 9.40 4.96
C LEU A 78 -9.56 9.99 6.34
N PRO A 79 -10.43 9.76 7.34
CA PRO A 79 -10.20 10.18 8.72
C PRO A 79 -9.20 9.23 9.42
N LEU A 80 -7.98 9.17 8.90
CA LEU A 80 -6.87 8.35 9.39
C LEU A 80 -5.64 9.22 9.62
N SER A 81 -4.76 8.74 10.49
CA SER A 81 -3.39 9.27 10.61
C SER A 81 -2.46 8.36 9.84
N TYR A 82 -1.43 8.91 9.18
CA TYR A 82 -0.39 8.10 8.57
C TYR A 82 1.00 8.68 8.82
N SER A 83 2.01 7.82 8.82
CA SER A 83 3.41 8.20 8.83
C SER A 83 4.18 7.41 7.77
N TRP A 84 5.07 8.11 7.07
CA TRP A 84 5.98 7.51 6.09
C TRP A 84 7.41 7.69 6.58
N HIS A 85 8.15 6.60 6.68
CA HIS A 85 9.54 6.60 7.12
C HIS A 85 10.42 5.83 6.14
N ILE A 86 11.52 6.44 5.71
CA ILE A 86 12.54 5.76 4.91
C ILE A 86 13.44 4.96 5.86
N LYS A 87 13.36 3.63 5.75
CA LYS A 87 14.12 2.69 6.58
C LYS A 87 15.52 2.43 6.01
N GLU A 88 15.62 2.26 4.69
CA GLU A 88 16.90 2.12 3.99
C GLU A 88 16.85 2.91 2.68
N ALA A 89 17.96 3.55 2.32
CA ALA A 89 18.12 4.24 1.05
C ALA A 89 19.52 3.99 0.48
N GLU A 90 19.58 3.68 -0.81
CA GLU A 90 20.80 3.48 -1.56
C GLU A 90 20.70 4.24 -2.87
N MET A 91 21.67 5.11 -3.14
CA MET A 91 21.73 5.88 -4.37
C MET A 91 23.11 5.76 -4.98
N THR A 92 23.15 5.30 -6.23
CA THR A 92 24.35 5.21 -7.06
C THR A 92 24.19 6.14 -8.26
N THR A 93 25.18 6.14 -9.15
CA THR A 93 25.06 6.82 -10.46
C THR A 93 24.12 6.08 -11.41
N ALA A 94 23.82 4.80 -11.16
CA ALA A 94 23.02 3.95 -12.04
C ALA A 94 21.57 3.73 -11.56
N TYR A 95 21.33 3.74 -10.25
CA TYR A 95 20.00 3.53 -9.67
C TYR A 95 19.83 4.22 -8.31
N SER A 96 18.57 4.43 -7.93
CA SER A 96 18.15 4.69 -6.55
C SER A 96 17.20 3.60 -6.09
N LYS A 97 17.39 3.13 -4.86
CA LYS A 97 16.58 2.13 -4.18
C LYS A 97 16.19 2.68 -2.82
N ILE A 98 14.89 2.65 -2.51
CA ILE A 98 14.34 3.10 -1.23
C ILE A 98 13.47 1.99 -0.66
N LEU A 99 13.77 1.61 0.58
CA LEU A 99 12.88 0.86 1.46
C LEU A 99 12.19 1.84 2.38
N GLY A 100 10.88 1.96 2.23
CA GLY A 100 10.07 2.81 3.10
C GLY A 100 8.97 2.02 3.77
N VAL A 101 8.53 2.58 4.89
CA VAL A 101 7.54 1.98 5.76
C VAL A 101 6.41 2.97 5.98
N LEU A 102 5.21 2.56 5.55
CA LEU A 102 3.98 3.31 5.76
C LEU A 102 3.24 2.72 6.95
N THR A 103 2.96 3.54 7.95
CA THR A 103 2.08 3.19 9.06
C THR A 103 0.79 3.98 8.92
N ILE A 104 -0.36 3.32 9.07
CA ILE A 104 -1.68 3.93 9.07
C ILE A 104 -2.38 3.59 10.38
N THR A 105 -2.97 4.60 11.00
CA THR A 105 -3.71 4.49 12.25
C THR A 105 -5.13 5.01 12.07
N THR A 106 -6.12 4.20 12.46
CA THR A 106 -7.54 4.60 12.46
C THR A 106 -8.16 4.14 13.78
N GLY A 107 -8.49 5.08 14.67
CA GLY A 107 -8.92 4.75 16.03
C GLY A 107 -7.79 4.09 16.83
N SER A 108 -8.06 2.91 17.41
CA SER A 108 -7.09 2.06 18.11
C SER A 108 -6.24 1.19 17.19
N LEU A 109 -6.63 1.04 15.92
CA LEU A 109 -5.98 0.13 14.99
C LEU A 109 -4.78 0.78 14.31
N SER A 110 -3.66 0.06 14.28
CA SER A 110 -2.46 0.44 13.55
C SER A 110 -2.05 -0.69 12.61
N ARG A 111 -1.71 -0.32 11.37
CA ARG A 111 -1.21 -1.22 10.34
C ARG A 111 0.01 -0.63 9.67
N GLN A 112 0.92 -1.50 9.28
CA GLN A 112 2.17 -1.11 8.68
C GLN A 112 2.46 -1.95 7.44
N ALA A 113 3.02 -1.32 6.42
CA ALA A 113 3.53 -2.00 5.23
C ALA A 113 4.93 -1.50 4.91
N GLU A 114 5.86 -2.44 4.75
CA GLU A 114 7.18 -2.17 4.18
C GLU A 114 7.13 -2.36 2.67
N SER A 115 7.83 -1.51 1.94
CA SER A 115 7.80 -1.52 0.48
C SER A 115 9.10 -1.02 -0.12
N PHE A 116 9.47 -1.60 -1.26
CA PHE A 116 10.62 -1.16 -2.05
C PHE A 116 10.17 -0.37 -3.27
N GLY A 117 10.93 0.67 -3.57
CA GLY A 117 10.90 1.34 -4.85
C GLY A 117 12.31 1.45 -5.40
N ILE A 118 12.47 1.06 -6.66
CA ILE A 118 13.73 1.15 -7.38
C ILE A 118 13.47 1.99 -8.62
N CYS A 119 14.41 2.86 -8.96
CA CYS A 119 14.45 3.58 -10.24
C CYS A 119 15.86 3.53 -10.80
N GLU A 120 16.01 3.08 -12.03
CA GLU A 120 17.27 3.13 -12.76
C GLU A 120 17.38 4.44 -13.55
N LEU A 121 18.61 4.89 -13.80
CA LEU A 121 18.90 6.06 -14.64
C LEU A 121 18.38 5.84 -16.07
N SER A 122 18.44 4.60 -16.56
CA SER A 122 17.93 4.17 -17.87
C SER A 122 16.43 4.48 -18.07
N GLU A 123 15.66 4.57 -16.99
CA GLU A 123 14.22 4.88 -17.02
C GLU A 123 13.92 6.38 -17.14
N LEU A 124 14.93 7.22 -16.94
CA LEU A 124 14.81 8.66 -17.04
C LEU A 124 15.03 9.08 -18.50
N LYS A 125 13.98 9.60 -19.14
CA LYS A 125 14.09 10.20 -20.48
C LYS A 125 14.72 11.60 -20.37
N GLY A 126 15.80 11.86 -21.11
CA GLY A 126 16.44 13.18 -21.18
C GLY A 126 17.37 13.51 -20.01
N ASN A 127 17.42 14.78 -19.57
CA ASN A 127 18.30 15.29 -18.50
C ASN A 127 17.86 14.88 -17.08
N GLY A 128 17.35 13.67 -16.89
CA GLY A 128 16.97 13.17 -15.57
C GLY A 128 18.19 12.95 -14.70
N GLY A 129 18.45 13.88 -13.76
CA GLY A 129 19.50 13.74 -12.76
C GLY A 129 19.12 12.83 -11.59
N MET A 130 20.11 12.58 -10.71
CA MET A 130 19.96 11.73 -9.51
C MET A 130 18.74 12.09 -8.64
N HIS A 131 18.37 13.37 -8.57
CA HIS A 131 17.18 13.82 -7.83
C HIS A 131 15.88 13.16 -8.35
N PHE A 132 15.69 13.08 -9.67
CA PHE A 132 14.50 12.46 -10.25
C PHE A 132 14.47 10.96 -10.04
N MET A 133 15.64 10.32 -10.10
CA MET A 133 15.79 8.89 -9.80
C MET A 133 15.35 8.59 -8.37
N ASN A 134 15.84 9.37 -7.41
CA ASN A 134 15.49 9.23 -6.00
C ASN A 134 14.00 9.48 -5.74
N ALA A 135 13.45 10.57 -6.30
CA ALA A 135 12.03 10.90 -6.14
C ALA A 135 11.11 9.82 -6.74
N ARG A 136 11.49 9.20 -7.86
CA ARG A 136 10.74 8.09 -8.47
C ARG A 136 10.83 6.82 -7.63
N ALA A 137 12.02 6.48 -7.12
CA ALA A 137 12.19 5.35 -6.21
C ALA A 137 11.32 5.52 -4.96
N GLU A 138 11.32 6.70 -4.34
CA GLU A 138 10.49 6.98 -3.16
C GLU A 138 8.99 6.88 -3.48
N THR A 139 8.57 7.50 -4.57
CA THR A 139 7.18 7.46 -5.03
C THR A 139 6.72 6.03 -5.27
N ARG A 140 7.57 5.17 -5.86
CA ARG A 140 7.25 3.75 -6.10
C ARG A 140 7.11 2.97 -4.79
N ALA A 141 8.01 3.19 -3.84
CA ALA A 141 7.92 2.57 -2.53
C ALA A 141 6.59 2.96 -1.86
N LEU A 142 6.32 4.26 -1.70
CA LEU A 142 5.08 4.74 -1.09
C LEU A 142 3.83 4.21 -1.82
N LYS A 143 3.83 4.23 -3.16
CA LYS A 143 2.74 3.69 -3.98
C LYS A 143 2.42 2.24 -3.58
N ARG A 144 3.46 1.40 -3.53
CA ARG A 144 3.32 -0.03 -3.21
C ARG A 144 2.87 -0.25 -1.76
N ALA A 145 3.33 0.56 -0.81
CA ALA A 145 2.85 0.47 0.57
C ALA A 145 1.35 0.79 0.68
N ILE A 146 0.86 1.82 -0.01
CA ILE A 146 -0.56 2.17 -0.01
C ILE A 146 -1.38 1.05 -0.68
N GLU A 147 -0.90 0.52 -1.81
CA GLU A 147 -1.53 -0.61 -2.51
C GLU A 147 -1.59 -1.86 -1.62
N THR A 148 -0.59 -2.12 -0.78
CA THR A 148 -0.63 -3.22 0.18
C THR A 148 -1.68 -2.99 1.27
N LEU A 149 -1.72 -1.80 1.87
CA LEU A 149 -2.63 -1.51 2.98
C LEU A 149 -4.10 -1.37 2.55
N PHE A 150 -4.36 -0.85 1.35
CA PHE A 150 -5.70 -0.67 0.79
C PHE A 150 -6.04 -1.65 -0.35
N GLY A 151 -5.21 -2.69 -0.52
CA GLY A 151 -5.31 -3.61 -1.66
C GLY A 151 -6.67 -4.27 -1.79
N SER A 152 -7.33 -4.60 -0.69
CA SER A 152 -8.69 -5.15 -0.70
C SER A 152 -9.69 -4.22 -1.39
N VAL A 153 -9.65 -2.91 -1.10
CA VAL A 153 -10.55 -1.92 -1.69
C VAL A 153 -10.19 -1.65 -3.16
N ILE A 154 -8.88 -1.49 -3.43
CA ILE A 154 -8.38 -1.18 -4.77
C ILE A 154 -8.67 -2.34 -5.74
N ASN A 155 -8.33 -3.58 -5.35
CA ASN A 155 -8.55 -4.76 -6.17
C ASN A 155 -10.04 -5.04 -6.38
N TYR A 156 -10.86 -4.88 -5.34
CA TYR A 156 -12.31 -5.01 -5.47
C TYR A 156 -12.88 -4.01 -6.49
N PHE A 157 -12.43 -2.75 -6.44
CA PHE A 157 -12.84 -1.73 -7.40
C PHE A 157 -12.44 -2.10 -8.83
N VAL A 158 -11.20 -2.55 -9.04
CA VAL A 158 -10.70 -2.97 -10.36
C VAL A 158 -11.51 -4.13 -10.93
N VAL A 159 -11.66 -5.23 -10.20
CA VAL A 159 -12.37 -6.43 -10.67
C VAL A 159 -13.84 -6.14 -10.95
N THR A 160 -14.47 -5.30 -10.12
CA THR A 160 -15.90 -5.04 -10.22
C THR A 160 -16.24 -4.03 -11.32
N TYR A 161 -15.42 -2.98 -11.49
CA TYR A 161 -15.76 -1.83 -12.32
C TYR A 161 -14.80 -1.55 -13.48
N MET A 162 -13.58 -2.09 -13.46
CA MET A 162 -12.58 -1.87 -14.51
C MET A 162 -12.48 -3.07 -15.46
N ASP A 163 -12.41 -4.30 -14.92
CA ASP A 163 -12.22 -5.52 -15.73
C ASP A 163 -13.48 -5.95 -16.51
N LYS A 164 -14.68 -5.61 -16.02
CA LYS A 164 -15.95 -5.90 -16.73
C LYS A 164 -16.24 -4.95 -17.89
N ALA A 165 -15.34 -4.02 -18.20
CA ALA A 165 -15.51 -3.02 -19.26
C ALA A 165 -14.61 -3.26 -20.49
N ALA A 166 -13.99 -4.44 -20.58
CA ALA A 166 -13.22 -4.89 -21.75
C ALA A 166 -14.06 -5.80 -22.66
#